data_AF-W3WUU0-F1
#
_entry.id   AF-W3WUU0-F1
#
_cell.length_a   1.000
_cell.length_b   1.000
_cell.length_c   1.000
_cell.angle_alpha   90.00
_cell.angle_beta   90.00
_cell.angle_gamma   90.00
#
_symmetry.space_group_name_H-M   'P 1'
#
loop_
_entity.id
_entity.type
_entity.pdbx_description
1 polymer ?
#
loop_
_entity_poly.entity_id
_entity_poly.type
_entity_poly.pdbx_seq_one_letter_code
_entity_poly.pdbx_strand_id
1 'polypeptide(L)'
;MSVATPEVSASWSYPPFSQLQNNTDCNITTDYIADSVLLIAHGQYLTNRKLGDTGLLTDWLDSLVPTGYGGLPVTDPDGNYSSLNDALLHEELLLLWYYGVWLNDTALANLSETETTAYYEIENQTNNFAYSCINEATREKMICDKLDIQGDPDVSGRGMMLAYYILIGLTIVYFFTLIFDRTRLPKTKPTQIVRSNTFIERYGHRAITALRQTVSSFLVAALVFATAMLGATVARYYAYLRDRNDVDADDVSFYTWLGSAAMSSFCVFPCLVLQTVTDISLSRYSRLFLWCAVISLAAAVWALSIPSIDHFFELAQAYGRYETWYYSNTTYELSQQDWDLLTNNDTMYQTGIYRAMIWENHCDTSKLKDRLRILLTIGLCIQAPGFIYCLFASLAAIISHSHLPPLSWLWKHIEPFSEPIRRVNRIARPIIGFIYLVAALVFLESFIEYRNVAKRLAPSTDTDTDWSFGQILALAQWAPRNEHKQEHKTER
;
A
#
# COMPACT_ATOMS: atom_id res chain seq x y z
N MET A 1 -7.46 -63.18 35.67
CA MET A 1 -8.19 -62.04 36.26
C MET A 1 -8.10 -60.91 35.25
N SER A 2 -9.16 -60.70 34.45
CA SER A 2 -9.28 -59.51 33.61
C SER A 2 -9.76 -58.38 34.50
N VAL A 3 -8.93 -57.35 34.69
CA VAL A 3 -9.33 -56.13 35.35
C VAL A 3 -10.29 -55.43 34.39
N ALA A 4 -11.57 -55.37 34.75
CA ALA A 4 -12.55 -54.58 34.02
C ALA A 4 -12.17 -53.10 34.21
N THR A 5 -11.76 -52.44 33.13
CA THR A 5 -11.65 -50.99 33.10
C THR A 5 -13.06 -50.43 33.25
N PRO A 6 -13.35 -49.63 34.29
CA PRO A 6 -14.66 -49.01 34.41
C PRO A 6 -14.88 -48.07 33.21
N GLU A 7 -15.95 -48.31 32.45
CA GLU A 7 -16.46 -47.33 31.49
C GLU A 7 -16.99 -46.14 32.29
N VAL A 8 -16.18 -45.09 32.37
CA VAL A 8 -16.62 -43.79 32.88
C VAL A 8 -17.48 -43.16 31.79
N SER A 9 -18.79 -43.37 31.85
CA SER A 9 -19.74 -42.64 31.00
C SER A 9 -19.97 -41.26 31.60
N ALA A 10 -19.08 -40.31 31.31
CA ALA A 10 -19.35 -38.91 31.61
C ALA A 10 -20.35 -38.38 30.58
N SER A 11 -21.60 -38.14 30.99
CA SER A 11 -22.58 -37.45 30.16
C SER A 11 -22.29 -35.95 30.22
N TRP A 12 -21.53 -35.45 29.26
CA TRP A 12 -21.29 -34.02 29.10
C TRP A 12 -22.50 -33.39 28.40
N SER A 13 -23.20 -32.48 29.09
CA SER A 13 -24.15 -31.58 28.45
C SER A 13 -23.46 -30.26 28.15
N TYR A 14 -23.44 -29.84 26.88
CA TYR A 14 -22.89 -28.55 26.48
C TYR A 14 -23.52 -27.41 27.31
N PRO A 15 -22.73 -26.46 27.84
CA PRO A 15 -23.30 -25.28 28.46
C PRO A 15 -24.17 -24.54 27.43
N PRO A 16 -25.37 -24.06 27.80
CA PRO A 16 -26.22 -23.34 26.87
C PRO A 16 -25.50 -22.09 26.37
N PHE A 17 -25.51 -21.87 25.05
CA PHE A 17 -24.72 -20.82 24.37
C PHE A 17 -24.93 -19.41 24.92
N SER A 18 -26.12 -19.11 25.43
CA SER A 18 -26.43 -17.84 26.12
C SER A 18 -25.54 -17.57 27.34
N GLN A 19 -24.91 -18.59 27.91
CA GLN A 19 -23.93 -18.47 28.99
C GLN A 19 -22.51 -18.22 28.47
N LEU A 20 -22.16 -18.74 27.29
CA LEU A 20 -20.88 -18.45 26.64
C LEU A 20 -20.83 -16.96 26.27
N GLN A 21 -21.88 -16.45 25.61
CA GLN A 21 -21.96 -15.07 25.13
C GLN A 21 -21.79 -14.00 26.22
N ASN A 22 -22.14 -14.30 27.48
CA ASN A 22 -22.05 -13.34 28.59
C ASN A 22 -20.67 -13.32 29.29
N ASN A 23 -19.83 -14.33 29.06
CA ASN A 23 -18.56 -14.51 29.77
C ASN A 23 -17.32 -14.40 28.89
N THR A 24 -17.46 -14.42 27.55
CA THR A 24 -16.30 -14.36 26.67
C THR A 24 -15.65 -12.98 26.66
N ASP A 25 -14.34 -12.95 26.91
CA ASP A 25 -13.52 -11.78 26.67
C ASP A 25 -13.23 -11.66 25.17
N CYS A 26 -13.90 -10.71 24.51
CA CYS A 26 -13.68 -10.46 23.09
C CYS A 26 -12.25 -10.01 22.77
N ASN A 27 -11.45 -9.53 23.74
CA ASN A 27 -10.03 -9.21 23.49
C ASN A 27 -9.24 -10.50 23.22
N ILE A 28 -9.42 -11.52 24.06
CA ILE A 28 -8.78 -12.83 23.91
C ILE A 28 -9.23 -13.50 22.60
N THR A 29 -10.52 -13.42 22.29
CA THR A 29 -11.06 -13.94 21.02
C THR A 29 -10.46 -13.22 19.80
N THR A 30 -10.29 -11.90 19.89
CA THR A 30 -9.71 -11.10 18.80
C THR A 30 -8.22 -11.40 18.61
N ASP A 31 -7.48 -11.55 19.70
CA ASP A 31 -6.06 -11.94 19.67
C ASP A 31 -5.89 -13.33 19.08
N TYR A 32 -6.70 -14.31 19.52
CA TYR A 32 -6.68 -15.66 18.95
C TYR A 32 -6.98 -15.67 17.44
N ILE A 33 -8.00 -14.91 16.99
CA ILE A 33 -8.35 -14.83 15.56
C ILE A 33 -7.22 -14.18 14.77
N ALA A 34 -6.68 -13.05 15.25
CA ALA A 34 -5.60 -12.35 14.55
C ALA A 34 -4.33 -13.20 14.47
N ASP A 35 -3.94 -13.87 15.55
CA ASP A 35 -2.78 -14.75 15.57
C ASP A 35 -3.01 -16.00 14.71
N SER A 36 -4.23 -16.53 14.67
CA SER A 36 -4.59 -17.61 13.74
C SER A 36 -4.43 -17.17 12.29
N VAL A 37 -4.89 -15.96 11.95
CA VAL A 37 -4.70 -15.38 10.62
C VAL A 37 -3.22 -15.18 10.31
N LEU A 38 -2.42 -14.70 11.26
CA LEU A 38 -0.97 -14.55 11.08
C LEU A 38 -0.25 -15.88 10.93
N LEU A 39 -0.58 -16.90 11.71
CA LEU A 39 0.02 -18.24 11.59
C LEU A 39 -0.27 -18.85 10.22
N ILE A 40 -1.53 -18.71 9.76
CA ILE A 40 -1.95 -19.07 8.42
C ILE A 40 -1.14 -18.26 7.39
N ALA A 41 -1.04 -16.92 7.54
CA ALA A 41 -0.27 -15.98 6.70
C ALA A 41 1.20 -16.39 6.49
N HIS A 42 1.83 -17.00 7.48
CA HIS A 42 3.22 -17.43 7.39
C HIS A 42 3.40 -18.83 6.81
N GLY A 43 2.34 -19.43 6.24
CA GLY A 43 2.36 -20.80 5.71
C GLY A 43 2.69 -21.84 6.79
N GLN A 44 2.59 -21.48 8.06
CA GLN A 44 2.80 -22.41 9.15
C GLN A 44 1.52 -23.20 9.33
N TYR A 45 1.49 -24.41 8.74
CA TYR A 45 0.43 -25.37 9.05
C TYR A 45 0.32 -25.48 10.57
N LEU A 46 -0.92 -25.41 11.08
CA LEU A 46 -1.31 -25.69 12.46
C LEU A 46 -0.97 -27.14 12.81
N THR A 47 0.32 -27.44 12.90
CA THR A 47 0.78 -28.68 13.52
C THR A 47 0.65 -28.48 15.01
N ASN A 48 0.07 -29.44 15.73
CA ASN A 48 -0.23 -29.39 17.19
C ASN A 48 0.94 -28.93 18.10
N ARG A 49 2.17 -28.80 17.60
CA ARG A 49 3.35 -28.31 18.32
C ARG A 49 3.72 -26.84 18.07
N LYS A 50 3.09 -26.20 17.08
CA LYS A 50 3.37 -24.82 16.64
C LYS A 50 2.10 -23.95 16.60
N LEU A 51 1.01 -24.36 17.26
CA LEU A 51 0.09 -23.35 17.77
C LEU A 51 0.95 -22.43 18.63
N GLY A 52 1.26 -21.26 18.09
CA GLY A 52 1.94 -20.19 18.79
C GLY A 52 1.18 -19.99 20.08
N ASP A 53 1.90 -20.14 21.19
CA ASP A 53 1.35 -20.07 22.53
C ASP A 53 0.08 -20.91 22.71
N THR A 54 0.22 -22.17 23.16
CA THR A 54 -0.94 -22.91 23.68
C THR A 54 -1.71 -22.05 24.68
N GLY A 55 -1.02 -21.12 25.36
CA GLY A 55 -1.55 -20.02 26.14
C GLY A 55 -2.71 -19.25 25.50
N LEU A 56 -2.64 -18.85 24.22
CA LEU A 56 -3.71 -18.06 23.59
C LEU A 56 -4.95 -18.90 23.24
N LEU A 57 -4.73 -20.13 22.75
CA LEU A 57 -5.83 -21.06 22.52
C LEU A 57 -6.44 -21.47 23.88
N THR A 58 -5.62 -21.74 24.89
CA THR A 58 -6.10 -22.09 26.23
C THR A 58 -6.79 -20.91 26.88
N ASP A 59 -6.28 -19.68 26.76
CA ASP A 59 -6.92 -18.47 27.26
C ASP A 59 -8.25 -18.23 26.54
N TRP A 60 -8.33 -18.46 25.22
CA TRP A 60 -9.58 -18.38 24.48
C TRP A 60 -10.58 -19.44 24.94
N LEU A 61 -10.14 -20.69 25.05
CA LEU A 61 -10.95 -21.79 25.56
C LEU A 61 -11.39 -21.53 27.01
N ASP A 62 -10.53 -20.99 27.85
CA ASP A 62 -10.81 -20.67 29.25
C ASP A 62 -11.78 -19.49 29.35
N SER A 63 -11.70 -18.52 28.44
CA SER A 63 -12.68 -17.43 28.31
C SER A 63 -14.08 -17.93 27.91
N LEU A 64 -14.16 -19.08 27.25
CA LEU A 64 -15.42 -19.73 26.91
C LEU A 64 -15.98 -20.54 28.09
N VAL A 65 -15.15 -21.02 29.02
CA VAL A 65 -15.64 -21.86 30.13
C VAL A 65 -16.35 -20.99 31.19
N PRO A 66 -17.64 -21.22 31.49
CA PRO A 66 -18.32 -20.45 32.53
C PRO A 66 -17.62 -20.59 33.89
N THR A 67 -17.50 -19.48 34.63
CA THR A 67 -16.96 -19.45 35.99
C THR A 67 -17.77 -20.38 36.91
N GLY A 68 -17.29 -21.62 37.08
CA GLY A 68 -18.02 -22.69 37.78
C GLY A 68 -17.82 -24.09 37.17
N TYR A 69 -17.35 -24.19 35.92
CA TYR A 69 -17.07 -25.48 35.28
C TYR A 69 -15.68 -26.07 35.60
N GLY A 70 -14.71 -25.26 36.02
CA GLY A 70 -13.35 -25.69 36.40
C GLY A 70 -13.23 -26.44 37.74
N GLY A 71 -14.34 -26.98 38.25
CA GLY A 71 -14.42 -27.58 39.57
C GLY A 71 -15.19 -28.89 39.58
N LEU A 72 -14.98 -29.76 38.59
CA LEU A 72 -15.37 -31.17 38.77
C LEU A 72 -14.37 -31.80 39.75
N PRO A 73 -14.79 -32.22 40.95
CA PRO A 73 -13.91 -32.91 41.85
C PRO A 73 -13.51 -34.25 41.21
N VAL A 74 -12.27 -34.35 40.75
CA VAL A 74 -11.68 -35.65 40.43
C VAL A 74 -11.43 -36.33 41.77
N THR A 75 -12.34 -37.21 42.17
CA THR A 75 -12.07 -38.15 43.25
C THR A 75 -11.06 -39.17 42.73
N ASP A 76 -9.87 -39.18 43.33
CA ASP A 76 -8.97 -40.32 43.25
C ASP A 76 -9.77 -41.61 43.58
N PRO A 77 -9.48 -42.77 42.97
CA PRO A 77 -10.08 -44.06 43.37
C PRO A 77 -10.15 -44.32 44.89
N ASP A 78 -9.32 -43.67 45.69
CA ASP A 78 -9.35 -43.74 47.16
C ASP A 78 -10.33 -42.76 47.86
N GLY A 79 -11.11 -41.98 47.10
CA GLY A 79 -12.14 -41.07 47.62
C GLY A 79 -11.61 -39.79 48.25
N ASN A 80 -10.33 -39.47 48.07
CA ASN A 80 -9.73 -38.23 48.56
C ASN A 80 -9.91 -37.10 47.54
N TYR A 81 -10.50 -35.99 47.99
CA TYR A 81 -10.58 -34.75 47.25
C TYR A 81 -9.23 -34.03 47.31
N SER A 82 -8.31 -34.32 46.39
CA SER A 82 -7.21 -33.40 46.12
C SER A 82 -7.77 -32.26 45.26
N SER A 83 -7.68 -31.01 45.74
CA SER A 83 -7.91 -29.85 44.89
C SER A 83 -6.92 -29.92 43.73
N LEU A 84 -7.41 -30.29 42.55
CA LEU A 84 -6.65 -30.42 41.32
C LEU A 84 -6.29 -29.00 40.84
N ASN A 85 -5.33 -28.38 41.53
CA ASN A 85 -4.75 -27.07 41.20
C ASN A 85 -3.62 -27.17 40.16
N ASP A 86 -3.45 -28.33 39.53
CA ASP A 86 -2.47 -28.48 38.47
C ASP A 86 -3.03 -27.85 37.19
N ALA A 87 -2.75 -26.57 36.99
CA ALA A 87 -3.09 -25.79 35.80
C ALA A 87 -2.75 -26.51 34.48
N LEU A 88 -1.74 -27.40 34.49
CA LEU A 88 -1.38 -28.26 33.36
C LEU A 88 -2.54 -29.17 32.91
N LEU A 89 -3.31 -29.73 33.84
CA LEU A 89 -4.41 -30.64 33.52
C LEU A 89 -5.62 -29.89 32.94
N HIS A 90 -5.79 -28.61 33.29
CA HIS A 90 -6.86 -27.76 32.78
C HIS A 90 -6.61 -27.33 31.34
N GLU A 91 -5.38 -26.88 31.02
CA GLU A 91 -4.96 -26.61 29.65
C GLU A 91 -5.04 -27.88 28.78
N GLU A 92 -4.55 -29.02 29.28
CA GLU A 92 -4.64 -30.30 28.58
C GLU A 92 -6.09 -30.74 28.38
N LEU A 93 -7.00 -30.52 29.34
CA LEU A 93 -8.43 -30.82 29.19
C LEU A 93 -9.11 -29.92 28.16
N LEU A 94 -8.80 -28.63 28.17
CA LEU A 94 -9.32 -27.66 27.21
C LEU A 94 -8.85 -27.99 25.80
N LEU A 95 -7.57 -28.31 25.64
CA LEU A 95 -7.00 -28.77 24.37
C LEU A 95 -7.60 -30.12 23.97
N LEU A 96 -7.79 -31.08 24.88
CA LEU A 96 -8.48 -32.35 24.60
C LEU A 96 -9.94 -32.13 24.19
N TRP A 97 -10.62 -31.15 24.78
CA TRP A 97 -11.97 -30.76 24.38
C TRP A 97 -11.97 -30.15 22.99
N TYR A 98 -11.08 -29.19 22.72
CA TYR A 98 -10.95 -28.57 21.40
C TYR A 98 -10.56 -29.60 20.33
N TYR A 99 -9.48 -30.34 20.52
CA TYR A 99 -9.04 -31.34 19.54
C TYR A 99 -9.96 -32.54 19.41
N GLY A 100 -10.60 -32.97 20.50
CA GLY A 100 -11.50 -34.13 20.54
C GLY A 100 -12.91 -33.84 20.03
N VAL A 101 -13.43 -32.63 20.25
CA VAL A 101 -14.78 -32.20 19.83
C VAL A 101 -14.75 -31.44 18.51
N TRP A 102 -13.73 -30.61 18.27
CA TRP A 102 -13.68 -29.71 17.10
C TRP A 102 -12.80 -30.21 15.94
N LEU A 103 -11.62 -30.78 16.20
CA LEU A 103 -10.65 -31.09 15.12
C LEU A 103 -10.55 -32.55 14.70
N ASN A 104 -11.26 -33.45 15.37
CA ASN A 104 -11.22 -34.86 15.01
C ASN A 104 -12.20 -35.16 13.85
N ASP A 105 -11.75 -34.95 12.62
CA ASP A 105 -12.46 -35.34 11.39
C ASP A 105 -12.92 -36.80 11.39
N THR A 106 -12.20 -37.69 12.08
CA THR A 106 -12.59 -39.11 12.20
C THR A 106 -13.67 -39.37 13.25
N ALA A 107 -13.86 -38.47 14.22
CA ALA A 107 -15.02 -38.48 15.11
C ALA A 107 -16.25 -37.96 14.36
N LEU A 108 -16.11 -36.86 13.62
CA LEU A 108 -17.15 -36.30 12.73
C LEU A 108 -17.67 -37.32 11.72
N ALA A 109 -16.80 -38.15 11.14
CA ALA A 109 -17.17 -39.21 10.21
C ALA A 109 -18.05 -40.32 10.82
N ASN A 110 -18.10 -40.44 12.15
CA ASN A 110 -18.90 -41.43 12.89
C ASN A 110 -20.08 -40.82 13.66
N LEU A 111 -20.27 -39.49 13.60
CA LEU A 111 -21.41 -38.83 14.22
C LEU A 111 -22.70 -39.19 13.48
N SER A 112 -23.78 -39.38 14.22
CA SER A 112 -25.12 -39.47 13.65
C SER A 112 -25.51 -38.14 12.99
N GLU A 113 -26.40 -38.16 12.00
CA GLU A 113 -26.87 -36.96 11.28
C GLU A 113 -27.36 -35.83 12.23
N THR A 114 -27.93 -36.22 13.38
CA THR A 114 -28.32 -35.32 14.48
C THR A 114 -27.15 -34.64 15.19
N GLU A 115 -26.03 -35.34 15.35
CA GLU A 115 -24.82 -34.81 15.99
C GLU A 115 -24.01 -33.94 15.01
N THR A 116 -24.00 -34.27 13.72
CA THR A 116 -23.43 -33.42 12.67
C THR A 116 -24.17 -32.08 12.59
N THR A 117 -25.51 -32.09 12.72
CA THR A 117 -26.31 -30.87 12.74
C THR A 117 -25.98 -29.98 13.95
N ALA A 118 -25.77 -30.57 15.13
CA ALA A 118 -25.37 -29.84 16.33
C ALA A 118 -23.97 -29.23 16.20
N TYR A 119 -23.02 -29.95 15.57
CA TYR A 119 -21.69 -29.42 15.28
C TYR A 119 -21.75 -28.16 14.40
N TYR A 120 -22.44 -28.22 13.26
CA TYR A 120 -22.58 -27.06 12.37
C TYR A 120 -23.31 -25.90 13.04
N GLU A 121 -24.27 -26.17 13.91
CA GLU A 121 -24.95 -25.12 14.68
C GLU A 121 -24.00 -24.44 15.67
N ILE A 122 -23.14 -25.20 16.36
CA ILE A 122 -22.13 -24.66 17.28
C ILE A 122 -21.05 -23.88 16.51
N GLU A 123 -20.55 -24.40 15.40
CA GLU A 123 -19.57 -23.69 14.55
C GLU A 123 -20.15 -22.38 14.01
N ASN A 124 -21.34 -22.43 13.42
CA ASN A 124 -22.01 -21.24 12.91
C ASN A 124 -22.30 -20.23 14.03
N GLN A 125 -22.72 -20.67 15.23
CA GLN A 125 -22.91 -19.78 16.38
C GLN A 125 -21.60 -19.18 16.88
N THR A 126 -20.52 -19.95 16.90
CA THR A 126 -19.18 -19.50 17.32
C THR A 126 -18.62 -18.48 16.32
N ASN A 127 -18.80 -18.72 15.02
CA ASN A 127 -18.44 -17.77 13.96
C ASN A 127 -19.29 -16.51 14.06
N ASN A 128 -20.61 -16.63 14.21
CA ASN A 128 -21.49 -15.47 14.42
C ASN A 128 -21.10 -14.67 15.66
N PHE A 129 -20.64 -15.34 16.72
CA PHE A 129 -20.13 -14.69 17.92
C PHE A 129 -18.79 -14.00 17.67
N ALA A 130 -17.82 -14.66 17.04
CA ALA A 130 -16.55 -14.06 16.63
C ALA A 130 -16.80 -12.81 15.76
N TYR A 131 -17.69 -12.91 14.77
CA TYR A 131 -18.13 -11.77 13.96
C TYR A 131 -18.80 -10.68 14.80
N SER A 132 -19.59 -11.04 15.82
CA SER A 132 -20.19 -10.06 16.73
C SER A 132 -19.13 -9.34 17.58
N CYS A 133 -18.08 -10.05 18.04
CA CYS A 133 -16.95 -9.45 18.74
C CYS A 133 -16.17 -8.50 17.82
N ILE A 134 -15.97 -8.85 16.55
CA ILE A 134 -15.27 -8.04 15.54
C ILE A 134 -16.06 -6.78 15.18
N ASN A 135 -17.38 -6.89 14.96
CA ASN A 135 -18.24 -5.79 14.48
C ASN A 135 -18.56 -4.72 15.53
N GLU A 136 -18.26 -4.95 16.82
CA GLU A 136 -18.48 -3.94 17.85
C GLU A 136 -17.41 -2.84 17.72
N ALA A 137 -17.76 -1.70 17.10
CA ALA A 137 -16.92 -0.61 16.55
C ALA A 137 -15.71 -0.07 17.37
N THR A 138 -15.52 -0.49 18.62
CA THR A 138 -14.28 -0.24 19.38
C THR A 138 -13.22 -1.32 19.17
N ARG A 139 -13.61 -2.52 18.71
CA ARG A 139 -12.76 -3.71 18.53
C ARG A 139 -12.28 -3.93 17.10
N GLU A 140 -12.92 -3.32 16.10
CA GLU A 140 -12.36 -3.25 14.74
C GLU A 140 -10.89 -2.76 14.79
N LYS A 141 -10.58 -1.79 15.66
CA LYS A 141 -9.20 -1.31 15.81
C LYS A 141 -8.22 -2.33 16.38
N MET A 142 -8.68 -3.28 17.20
CA MET A 142 -7.80 -4.28 17.82
C MET A 142 -7.39 -5.34 16.80
N ILE A 143 -8.33 -5.84 15.99
CA ILE A 143 -7.99 -6.80 14.94
C ILE A 143 -7.08 -6.16 13.90
N CYS A 144 -7.34 -4.89 13.52
CA CYS A 144 -6.50 -4.17 12.57
C CYS A 144 -5.05 -4.00 13.02
N ASP A 145 -4.84 -3.77 14.32
CA ASP A 145 -3.52 -3.62 14.92
C ASP A 145 -2.76 -4.94 14.99
N LYS A 146 -3.48 -6.06 15.09
CA LYS A 146 -2.89 -7.40 15.19
C LYS A 146 -2.66 -8.08 13.84
N LEU A 147 -3.29 -7.62 12.75
CA LEU A 147 -3.14 -8.20 11.41
C LEU A 147 -1.78 -7.90 10.72
N ASP A 148 -0.76 -7.43 11.45
CA ASP A 148 0.60 -7.11 10.96
C ASP A 148 0.68 -6.57 9.54
N ILE A 149 -0.14 -5.56 9.24
CA ILE A 149 0.01 -4.83 7.98
C ILE A 149 1.16 -3.85 8.17
N GLN A 150 2.30 -4.25 7.65
CA GLN A 150 3.50 -3.43 7.67
C GLN A 150 3.38 -2.30 6.65
N GLY A 151 3.78 -1.11 7.08
CA GLY A 151 3.97 0.03 6.18
C GLY A 151 5.15 -0.21 5.24
N ASP A 152 5.27 0.62 4.21
CA ASP A 152 6.40 0.59 3.29
C ASP A 152 7.31 1.79 3.58
N PRO A 153 8.38 1.63 4.39
CA PRO A 153 9.25 2.74 4.73
C PRO A 153 9.90 3.38 3.50
N ASP A 154 10.03 2.67 2.37
CA ASP A 154 10.58 3.22 1.13
C ASP A 154 9.58 4.07 0.34
N VAL A 155 8.31 4.14 0.75
CA VAL A 155 7.27 4.99 0.15
C VAL A 155 6.66 5.93 1.18
N SER A 156 6.10 5.39 2.26
CA SER A 156 5.39 6.12 3.32
C SER A 156 6.29 6.49 4.50
N GLY A 157 7.54 6.04 4.52
CA GLY A 157 8.48 6.33 5.59
C GLY A 157 8.74 7.83 5.81
N ARG A 158 9.10 8.22 7.03
CA ARG A 158 9.29 9.63 7.43
C ARG A 158 10.23 10.39 6.51
N GLY A 159 11.35 9.80 6.11
CA GLY A 159 12.31 10.44 5.23
C GLY A 159 11.77 10.62 3.80
N MET A 160 10.98 9.67 3.30
CA MET A 160 10.31 9.80 1.99
C MET A 160 9.24 10.89 2.03
N MET A 161 8.43 10.95 3.09
CA MET A 161 7.46 12.02 3.29
C MET A 161 8.12 13.39 3.29
N LEU A 162 9.27 13.53 3.98
CA LEU A 162 10.05 14.76 3.96
C LEU A 162 10.55 15.10 2.54
N ALA A 163 11.04 14.10 1.78
CA ALA A 163 11.44 14.30 0.39
C ALA A 163 10.27 14.78 -0.49
N TYR A 164 9.06 14.24 -0.31
CA TYR A 164 7.86 14.69 -1.02
C TYR A 164 7.48 16.14 -0.69
N TYR A 165 7.54 16.52 0.59
CA TYR A 165 7.29 17.91 1.01
C TYR A 165 8.33 18.88 0.45
N ILE A 166 9.61 18.50 0.44
CA ILE A 166 10.69 19.31 -0.15
C ILE A 166 10.46 19.45 -1.66
N LEU A 167 10.17 18.36 -2.36
CA LEU A 167 9.93 18.34 -3.79
C LEU A 167 8.77 19.27 -4.17
N ILE A 168 7.61 19.14 -3.53
CA ILE A 168 6.45 19.98 -3.83
C ILE A 168 6.67 21.43 -3.41
N GLY A 169 7.27 21.67 -2.25
CA GLY A 169 7.55 23.02 -1.73
C GLY A 169 8.49 23.79 -2.65
N LEU A 170 9.59 23.18 -3.08
CA LEU A 170 10.51 23.79 -4.04
C LEU A 170 9.83 23.99 -5.40
N THR A 171 9.03 23.03 -5.86
CA THR A 171 8.26 23.16 -7.12
C THR A 171 7.32 24.36 -7.10
N ILE A 172 6.59 24.57 -6.00
CA ILE A 172 5.74 25.75 -5.78
C ILE A 172 6.57 27.04 -5.90
N VAL A 173 7.70 27.12 -5.18
CA VAL A 173 8.58 28.30 -5.20
C VAL A 173 9.09 28.61 -6.61
N TYR A 174 9.59 27.59 -7.33
CA TYR A 174 10.06 27.76 -8.71
C TYR A 174 8.92 28.17 -9.65
N PHE A 175 7.76 27.52 -9.54
CA PHE A 175 6.62 27.77 -10.41
C PHE A 175 6.13 29.22 -10.31
N PHE A 176 5.84 29.69 -9.08
CA PHE A 176 5.33 31.04 -8.88
C PHE A 176 6.37 32.11 -9.20
N THR A 177 7.64 31.89 -8.84
CA THR A 177 8.70 32.89 -9.13
C THR A 177 8.93 33.07 -10.63
N LEU A 178 8.96 31.98 -11.39
CA LEU A 178 9.20 32.04 -12.84
C LEU A 178 7.97 32.53 -13.62
N ILE A 179 6.75 32.23 -13.17
CA ILE A 179 5.54 32.81 -13.76
C ILE A 179 5.48 34.31 -13.49
N PHE A 180 5.81 34.74 -12.28
CA PHE A 180 5.83 36.14 -11.94
C PHE A 180 6.85 36.92 -12.79
N ASP A 181 8.06 36.39 -12.99
CA ASP A 181 9.05 36.95 -13.92
C ASP A 181 8.50 37.05 -15.35
N ARG A 182 7.84 35.98 -15.83
CA ARG A 182 7.27 35.92 -17.19
C ARG A 182 6.14 36.93 -17.41
N THR A 183 5.33 37.21 -16.38
CA THR A 183 4.23 38.19 -16.45
C THR A 183 4.71 39.64 -16.28
N ARG A 184 5.81 39.85 -15.56
CA ARG A 184 6.43 41.16 -15.31
C ARG A 184 7.29 41.71 -16.43
N LEU A 185 7.38 41.05 -17.58
CA LEU A 185 8.05 41.58 -18.77
C LEU A 185 7.02 42.24 -19.71
N PRO A 186 6.53 43.47 -19.43
CA PRO A 186 5.81 44.24 -20.42
C PRO A 186 6.78 44.66 -21.54
N LYS A 187 6.29 44.56 -22.76
CA LYS A 187 6.94 44.94 -24.02
C LYS A 187 7.12 46.47 -24.15
N THR A 188 7.54 47.17 -23.11
CA THR A 188 7.93 48.57 -23.26
C THR A 188 9.25 48.60 -24.00
N LYS A 189 9.19 49.10 -25.25
CA LYS A 189 10.36 49.40 -26.07
C LYS A 189 11.39 50.14 -25.19
N PRO A 190 12.70 49.84 -25.34
CA PRO A 190 13.77 50.27 -24.43
C PRO A 190 14.07 51.78 -24.42
N THR A 191 13.09 52.65 -24.67
CA THR A 191 13.31 54.06 -24.98
C THR A 191 13.40 55.00 -23.78
N GLN A 192 13.07 54.60 -22.55
CA GLN A 192 13.37 55.45 -21.38
C GLN A 192 13.79 54.64 -20.16
N ILE A 193 15.07 54.78 -19.81
CA ILE A 193 15.68 54.30 -18.57
C ILE A 193 15.14 55.18 -17.43
N VAL A 194 13.90 54.93 -17.00
CA VAL A 194 13.44 55.47 -15.71
C VAL A 194 14.12 54.63 -14.65
N ARG A 195 15.11 55.23 -14.00
CA ARG A 195 15.95 54.63 -12.95
C ARG A 195 15.09 54.45 -11.67
N SER A 196 14.15 53.52 -11.70
CA SER A 196 13.45 53.04 -10.50
C SER A 196 14.51 52.45 -9.56
N ASN A 197 14.77 53.15 -8.46
CA ASN A 197 15.85 52.82 -7.53
C ASN A 197 15.33 52.02 -6.34
N THR A 198 14.18 51.34 -6.48
CA THR A 198 13.60 50.60 -5.36
C THR A 198 14.48 49.38 -5.06
N PHE A 199 14.91 49.27 -3.80
CA PHE A 199 15.74 48.17 -3.30
C PHE A 199 15.19 46.80 -3.68
N ILE A 200 13.86 46.65 -3.67
CA ILE A 200 13.13 45.42 -4.01
C ILE A 200 13.44 44.94 -5.44
N GLU A 201 13.59 45.83 -6.41
CA GLU A 201 13.91 45.44 -7.80
C GLU A 201 15.32 44.85 -7.91
N ARG A 202 16.31 45.40 -7.18
CA ARG A 202 17.69 44.90 -7.25
C ARG A 202 17.85 43.52 -6.62
N TYR A 203 17.22 43.27 -5.46
CA TYR A 203 17.31 41.96 -4.81
C TYR A 203 16.43 40.91 -5.51
N GLY A 204 15.24 41.31 -5.97
CA GLY A 204 14.34 40.43 -6.72
C GLY A 204 14.97 39.92 -8.02
N HIS A 205 15.62 40.79 -8.79
CA HIS A 205 16.27 40.37 -10.04
C HIS A 205 17.41 39.36 -9.80
N ARG A 206 18.21 39.54 -8.74
CA ARG A 206 19.27 38.58 -8.39
C ARG A 206 18.71 37.22 -8.01
N ALA A 207 17.67 37.19 -7.18
CA ALA A 207 17.01 35.95 -6.76
C ALA A 207 16.36 35.21 -7.95
N ILE A 208 15.62 35.92 -8.80
CA ILE A 208 15.01 35.35 -10.01
C ILE A 208 16.08 34.80 -10.96
N THR A 209 17.18 35.52 -11.16
CA THR A 209 18.27 35.06 -12.02
C THR A 209 18.91 33.79 -11.47
N ALA A 210 19.14 33.72 -10.15
CA ALA A 210 19.66 32.53 -9.50
C ALA A 210 18.69 31.33 -9.66
N LEU A 211 17.39 31.53 -9.38
CA LEU A 211 16.37 30.50 -9.54
C LEU A 211 16.25 30.01 -10.99
N ARG A 212 16.34 30.92 -11.96
CA ARG A 212 16.33 30.57 -13.39
C ARG A 212 17.54 29.72 -13.79
N GLN A 213 18.68 29.90 -13.13
CA GLN A 213 19.86 29.07 -13.37
C GLN A 213 19.74 27.71 -12.67
N THR A 214 19.20 27.66 -11.45
CA THR A 214 19.11 26.42 -10.66
C THR A 214 17.93 25.53 -11.05
N VAL A 215 16.86 26.06 -11.65
CA VAL A 215 15.67 25.27 -12.03
C VAL A 215 16.01 24.12 -12.98
N SER A 216 17.02 24.29 -13.84
CA SER A 216 17.46 23.21 -14.73
C SER A 216 18.04 22.04 -13.96
N SER A 217 18.89 22.32 -12.97
CA SER A 217 19.52 21.29 -12.14
C SER A 217 18.49 20.64 -11.21
N PHE A 218 17.58 21.45 -10.66
CA PHE A 218 16.47 20.97 -9.84
C PHE A 218 15.54 20.04 -10.63
N LEU A 219 15.18 20.39 -11.87
CA LEU A 219 14.37 19.52 -12.72
C LEU A 219 15.07 18.20 -13.04
N VAL A 220 16.38 18.21 -13.31
CA VAL A 220 17.14 16.97 -13.53
C VAL A 220 17.12 16.09 -12.28
N ALA A 221 17.31 16.68 -11.09
CA ALA A 221 17.19 15.95 -9.84
C ALA A 221 15.77 15.38 -9.66
N ALA A 222 14.73 16.19 -9.85
CA ALA A 222 13.34 15.73 -9.77
C ALA A 222 13.05 14.57 -10.74
N LEU A 223 13.57 14.61 -11.97
CA LEU A 223 13.43 13.54 -12.96
C LEU A 223 14.14 12.25 -12.53
N VAL A 224 15.34 12.33 -11.97
CA VAL A 224 16.06 11.18 -11.42
C VAL A 224 15.28 10.57 -10.26
N PHE A 225 14.76 11.42 -9.36
CA PHE A 225 13.93 10.98 -8.24
C PHE A 225 12.65 10.28 -8.73
N ALA A 226 11.95 10.86 -9.70
CA ALA A 226 10.77 10.25 -10.31
C ALA A 226 11.09 8.93 -11.02
N THR A 227 12.23 8.84 -11.71
CA THR A 227 12.69 7.59 -12.36
C THR A 227 12.97 6.50 -11.32
N ALA A 228 13.62 6.84 -10.21
CA ALA A 228 13.88 5.90 -9.12
C ALA A 228 12.58 5.40 -8.49
N MET A 229 11.64 6.30 -8.19
CA MET A 229 10.33 5.94 -7.63
C MET A 229 9.53 5.06 -8.58
N LEU A 230 9.44 5.42 -9.87
CA LEU A 230 8.76 4.60 -10.87
C LEU A 230 9.45 3.24 -11.05
N GLY A 231 10.78 3.19 -11.04
CA GLY A 231 11.55 1.95 -11.13
C GLY A 231 11.29 1.02 -9.94
N ALA A 232 11.28 1.55 -8.72
CA ALA A 232 10.93 0.79 -7.51
C ALA A 232 9.49 0.26 -7.59
N THR A 233 8.53 1.08 -8.02
CA THR A 233 7.14 0.63 -8.22
C THR A 233 7.04 -0.48 -9.27
N VAL A 234 7.73 -0.36 -10.41
CA VAL A 234 7.79 -1.43 -11.44
C VAL A 234 8.38 -2.70 -10.86
N ALA A 235 9.49 -2.61 -10.13
CA ALA A 235 10.15 -3.76 -9.54
C ALA A 235 9.22 -4.51 -8.57
N ARG A 236 8.44 -3.79 -7.75
CA ARG A 236 7.46 -4.39 -6.84
C ARG A 236 6.34 -5.11 -7.55
N TYR A 237 5.69 -4.46 -8.53
CA TYR A 237 4.65 -5.12 -9.31
C TYR A 237 5.19 -6.31 -10.10
N TYR A 238 6.42 -6.20 -10.61
CA TYR A 238 7.07 -7.29 -11.32
C TYR A 238 7.39 -8.48 -10.41
N ALA A 239 7.94 -8.24 -9.22
CA ALA A 239 8.21 -9.27 -8.23
C ALA A 239 6.92 -10.01 -7.86
N TYR A 240 5.85 -9.26 -7.58
CA TYR A 240 4.53 -9.82 -7.32
C TYR A 240 4.00 -10.72 -8.46
N LEU A 241 4.11 -10.26 -9.71
CA LEU A 241 3.59 -11.02 -10.85
C LEU A 241 4.45 -12.22 -11.24
N ARG A 242 5.77 -12.15 -11.04
CA ARG A 242 6.73 -13.17 -11.50
C ARG A 242 6.96 -14.27 -10.47
N ASP A 243 7.35 -13.90 -9.26
CA ASP A 243 7.92 -14.84 -8.27
C ASP A 243 6.88 -15.12 -7.17
N ARG A 244 5.66 -15.50 -7.57
CA ARG A 244 4.53 -15.71 -6.66
C ARG A 244 4.86 -16.61 -5.47
N ASN A 245 5.79 -17.54 -5.64
CA ASN A 245 6.13 -18.54 -4.62
C ASN A 245 7.21 -18.06 -3.63
N ASP A 246 7.88 -16.94 -3.91
CA ASP A 246 9.01 -16.42 -3.12
C ASP A 246 8.76 -14.99 -2.59
N VAL A 247 7.54 -14.47 -2.76
CA VAL A 247 7.15 -13.19 -2.19
C VAL A 247 6.79 -13.41 -0.72
N ASP A 248 7.52 -12.74 0.17
CA ASP A 248 7.19 -12.69 1.59
C ASP A 248 5.76 -12.17 1.78
N ALA A 249 4.97 -12.86 2.62
CA ALA A 249 3.58 -12.49 2.87
C ALA A 249 3.43 -11.03 3.36
N ASP A 250 4.46 -10.50 4.02
CA ASP A 250 4.58 -9.12 4.52
C ASP A 250 4.67 -8.06 3.42
N ASP A 251 5.19 -8.42 2.26
CA ASP A 251 5.26 -7.52 1.10
C ASP A 251 3.93 -7.45 0.31
N VAL A 252 2.99 -8.35 0.62
CA VAL A 252 1.70 -8.47 -0.04
C VAL A 252 0.65 -7.65 0.70
N SER A 253 0.73 -6.33 0.56
CA SER A 253 -0.33 -5.42 1.02
C SER A 253 -0.77 -4.48 -0.08
N PHE A 254 -2.09 -4.37 -0.25
CA PHE A 254 -2.68 -3.46 -1.21
C PHE A 254 -2.36 -2.00 -0.88
N TYR A 255 -2.23 -1.68 0.42
CA TYR A 255 -1.74 -0.39 0.90
C TYR A 255 -0.40 -0.04 0.26
N THR A 256 0.57 -0.96 0.32
CA THR A 256 1.92 -0.79 -0.23
C THR A 256 1.91 -0.61 -1.74
N TRP A 257 1.15 -1.44 -2.48
CA TRP A 257 1.12 -1.34 -3.93
C TRP A 257 0.43 -0.09 -4.44
N LEU A 258 -0.77 0.21 -3.91
CA LEU A 258 -1.52 1.39 -4.31
C LEU A 258 -0.80 2.68 -3.88
N GLY A 259 -0.22 2.69 -2.68
CA GLY A 259 0.64 3.76 -2.19
C GLY A 259 1.85 4.00 -3.10
N SER A 260 2.56 2.93 -3.47
CA SER A 260 3.70 2.98 -4.39
C SER A 260 3.33 3.53 -5.77
N ALA A 261 2.21 3.08 -6.36
CA ALA A 261 1.71 3.61 -7.64
C ALA A 261 1.28 5.08 -7.54
N ALA A 262 0.56 5.46 -6.47
CA ALA A 262 0.13 6.83 -6.25
C ALA A 262 1.33 7.76 -6.06
N MET A 263 2.33 7.37 -5.28
CA MET A 263 3.47 8.23 -4.97
C MET A 263 4.50 8.30 -6.10
N SER A 264 4.70 7.22 -6.86
CA SER A 264 5.51 7.30 -8.09
C SER A 264 4.84 8.20 -9.15
N SER A 265 3.51 8.14 -9.28
CA SER A 265 2.73 9.08 -10.12
C SER A 265 2.80 10.52 -9.61
N PHE A 266 2.70 10.74 -8.29
CA PHE A 266 2.92 12.05 -7.66
C PHE A 266 4.26 12.65 -8.11
N CYS A 267 5.36 11.88 -8.08
CA CYS A 267 6.70 12.37 -8.41
C CYS A 267 6.84 12.89 -9.86
N VAL A 268 5.97 12.44 -10.77
CA VAL A 268 5.95 12.92 -12.16
C VAL A 268 5.37 14.33 -12.26
N PHE A 269 4.37 14.68 -11.45
CA PHE A 269 3.72 15.99 -11.55
C PHE A 269 4.66 17.17 -11.30
N PRO A 270 5.49 17.20 -10.24
CA PRO A 270 6.52 18.23 -10.05
C PRO A 270 7.43 18.40 -11.28
N CYS A 271 7.83 17.30 -11.91
CA CYS A 271 8.64 17.33 -13.14
C CYS A 271 7.89 18.04 -14.27
N LEU A 272 6.61 17.72 -14.46
CA LEU A 272 5.76 18.37 -15.46
C LEU A 272 5.52 19.85 -15.15
N VAL A 273 5.27 20.23 -13.89
CA VAL A 273 5.14 21.63 -13.45
C VAL A 273 6.39 22.41 -13.83
N LEU A 274 7.57 21.91 -13.45
CA LEU A 274 8.87 22.53 -13.76
C LEU A 274 9.13 22.59 -15.28
N GLN A 275 8.71 21.57 -16.04
CA GLN A 275 8.78 21.56 -17.50
C GLN A 275 7.93 22.69 -18.12
N THR A 276 6.82 23.09 -17.50
CA THR A 276 5.98 24.17 -18.02
C THR A 276 6.62 25.56 -17.88
N VAL A 277 7.44 25.76 -16.84
CA VAL A 277 8.07 27.06 -16.55
C VAL A 277 9.49 27.20 -17.08
N THR A 278 10.15 26.09 -17.40
CA THR A 278 11.49 26.13 -18.00
C THR A 278 11.42 26.36 -19.51
N ASP A 279 12.01 27.45 -20.00
CA ASP A 279 12.17 27.70 -21.45
C ASP A 279 13.36 26.92 -22.05
N ILE A 280 13.94 26.00 -21.28
CA ILE A 280 15.22 25.37 -21.60
C ILE A 280 15.01 24.33 -22.68
N SER A 281 15.68 24.57 -23.81
CA SER A 281 15.96 23.61 -24.87
C SER A 281 16.16 22.20 -24.31
N LEU A 282 15.35 21.26 -24.79
CA LEU A 282 15.51 19.83 -24.51
C LEU A 282 16.80 19.24 -25.12
N SER A 283 17.63 20.06 -25.77
CA SER A 283 18.87 19.64 -26.43
C SER A 283 19.94 19.06 -25.51
N ARG A 284 19.78 19.12 -24.18
CA ARG A 284 20.65 18.36 -23.28
C ARG A 284 20.19 16.90 -23.28
N TYR A 285 20.96 16.05 -23.95
CA TYR A 285 20.73 14.60 -24.06
C TYR A 285 20.35 13.93 -22.73
N SER A 286 20.92 14.35 -21.61
CA SER A 286 20.57 13.81 -20.29
C SER A 286 19.10 14.01 -19.92
N ARG A 287 18.52 15.18 -20.21
CA ARG A 287 17.11 15.47 -19.91
C ARG A 287 16.18 14.69 -20.82
N LEU A 288 16.57 14.53 -22.08
CA LEU A 288 15.83 13.74 -23.06
C LEU A 288 15.79 12.27 -22.65
N PHE A 289 16.93 11.70 -22.29
CA PHE A 289 17.05 10.34 -21.77
C PHE A 289 16.18 10.14 -20.52
N LEU A 290 16.25 11.05 -19.55
CA LEU A 290 15.45 10.98 -18.33
C LEU A 290 13.95 11.06 -18.60
N TRP A 291 13.50 11.93 -19.51
CA TRP A 291 12.08 11.96 -19.88
C TRP A 291 11.63 10.67 -20.56
N CYS A 292 12.43 10.11 -21.46
CA CYS A 292 12.14 8.80 -22.05
C CYS A 292 12.02 7.73 -20.96
N ALA A 293 12.96 7.70 -20.00
CA ALA A 293 12.91 6.77 -18.87
C ALA A 293 11.65 6.95 -18.01
N VAL A 294 11.30 8.19 -17.62
CA VAL A 294 10.08 8.49 -16.86
C VAL A 294 8.83 8.05 -17.62
N ILE A 295 8.72 8.34 -18.91
CA ILE A 295 7.55 7.97 -19.72
C ILE A 295 7.44 6.44 -19.86
N SER A 296 8.55 5.76 -20.16
CA SER A 296 8.58 4.30 -20.28
C SER A 296 8.23 3.62 -18.96
N LEU A 297 8.80 4.07 -17.84
CA LEU A 297 8.50 3.49 -16.53
C LEU A 297 7.08 3.84 -16.06
N ALA A 298 6.56 5.04 -16.31
CA ALA A 298 5.17 5.39 -15.98
C ALA A 298 4.17 4.52 -16.78
N ALA A 299 4.45 4.28 -18.06
CA ALA A 299 3.66 3.35 -18.87
C ALA A 299 3.75 1.91 -18.32
N ALA A 300 4.93 1.47 -17.87
CA ALA A 300 5.12 0.17 -17.25
C ALA A 300 4.38 0.03 -15.90
N VAL A 301 4.48 1.03 -15.00
CA VAL A 301 3.69 1.07 -13.75
C VAL A 301 2.21 0.92 -14.06
N TRP A 302 1.70 1.65 -15.05
CA TRP A 302 0.29 1.56 -15.41
C TRP A 302 -0.09 0.17 -15.95
N ALA A 303 0.69 -0.34 -16.91
CA ALA A 303 0.47 -1.64 -17.53
C ALA A 303 0.56 -2.81 -16.53
N LEU A 304 1.37 -2.68 -15.47
CA LEU A 304 1.49 -3.69 -14.42
C LEU A 304 0.48 -3.49 -13.28
N SER A 305 0.12 -2.25 -12.95
CA SER A 305 -0.79 -1.95 -11.83
C SER A 305 -2.21 -2.46 -12.08
N ILE A 306 -2.73 -2.32 -13.30
CA ILE A 306 -4.08 -2.80 -13.65
C ILE A 306 -4.21 -4.31 -13.43
N PRO A 307 -3.42 -5.19 -14.09
CA PRO A 307 -3.57 -6.62 -13.92
C PRO A 307 -3.22 -7.08 -12.49
N SER A 308 -2.31 -6.40 -11.80
CA SER A 308 -1.97 -6.75 -10.42
C SER A 308 -3.14 -6.46 -9.46
N ILE A 309 -3.78 -5.30 -9.61
CA ILE A 309 -4.95 -4.91 -8.81
C ILE A 309 -6.15 -5.80 -9.14
N ASP A 310 -6.42 -6.04 -10.44
CA ASP A 310 -7.53 -6.88 -10.86
C ASP A 310 -7.33 -8.33 -10.40
N HIS A 311 -6.11 -8.87 -10.51
CA HIS A 311 -5.79 -10.21 -10.01
C HIS A 311 -5.95 -10.33 -8.49
N PHE A 312 -5.52 -9.31 -7.75
CA PHE A 312 -5.70 -9.26 -6.30
C PHE A 312 -7.18 -9.29 -5.92
N PHE A 313 -8.03 -8.48 -6.57
CA PHE A 313 -9.47 -8.48 -6.30
C PHE A 313 -10.16 -9.75 -6.77
N GLU A 314 -9.75 -10.34 -7.89
CA GLU A 314 -10.28 -11.61 -8.36
C GLU A 314 -10.01 -12.72 -7.33
N LEU A 315 -8.80 -12.76 -6.77
CA LEU A 315 -8.43 -13.72 -5.74
C LEU A 315 -9.16 -13.46 -4.42
N ALA A 316 -9.26 -12.19 -4.00
CA ALA A 316 -10.05 -11.81 -2.82
C ALA A 316 -11.53 -12.21 -2.96
N GLN A 317 -12.13 -12.02 -4.15
CA GLN A 317 -13.50 -12.44 -4.41
C GLN A 317 -13.65 -13.96 -4.48
N ALA A 318 -12.69 -14.67 -5.09
CA ALA A 318 -12.69 -16.13 -5.13
C ALA A 318 -12.62 -16.70 -3.71
N TYR A 319 -11.79 -16.09 -2.84
CA TYR A 319 -11.70 -16.45 -1.44
C TYR A 319 -13.01 -16.16 -0.69
N GLY A 320 -13.61 -14.99 -0.88
CA GLY A 320 -14.91 -14.67 -0.28
C GLY A 320 -16.03 -15.62 -0.72
N ARG A 321 -16.02 -16.07 -1.98
CA ARG A 321 -16.93 -17.12 -2.49
C ARG A 321 -16.66 -18.47 -1.82
N TYR A 322 -15.39 -18.82 -1.63
CA TYR A 322 -14.99 -20.04 -0.95
C TYR A 322 -15.43 -20.06 0.52
N GLU A 323 -15.23 -18.98 1.27
CA GLU A 323 -15.75 -18.88 2.64
C GLU A 323 -17.28 -18.97 2.66
N THR A 324 -17.96 -18.26 1.77
CA THR A 324 -19.44 -18.33 1.68
C THR A 324 -19.91 -19.75 1.35
N TRP A 325 -19.21 -20.45 0.45
CA TRP A 325 -19.49 -21.84 0.12
C TRP A 325 -19.29 -22.76 1.34
N TYR A 326 -18.15 -22.64 2.00
CA TYR A 326 -17.78 -23.45 3.16
C TYR A 326 -18.80 -23.32 4.29
N TYR A 327 -19.25 -22.09 4.58
CA TYR A 327 -20.16 -21.84 5.70
C TYR A 327 -21.65 -21.93 5.35
N SER A 328 -22.07 -21.75 4.09
CA SER A 328 -23.51 -21.64 3.80
C SER A 328 -24.26 -22.97 3.78
N ASN A 329 -23.60 -24.14 3.83
CA ASN A 329 -24.21 -25.48 3.70
C ASN A 329 -25.22 -25.60 2.53
N THR A 330 -25.15 -24.67 1.57
CA THR A 330 -26.00 -24.64 0.38
C THR A 330 -25.26 -25.30 -0.77
N THR A 331 -26.01 -25.89 -1.70
CA THR A 331 -25.50 -26.58 -2.90
C THR A 331 -24.86 -25.64 -3.93
N TYR A 332 -24.25 -24.53 -3.52
CA TYR A 332 -23.46 -23.72 -4.43
C TYR A 332 -22.28 -24.57 -4.88
N GLU A 333 -22.28 -25.03 -6.13
CA GLU A 333 -21.09 -25.68 -6.67
C GLU A 333 -20.05 -24.58 -6.89
N LEU A 334 -19.00 -24.59 -6.06
CA LEU A 334 -17.83 -23.74 -6.27
C LEU A 334 -17.30 -24.03 -7.69
N SER A 335 -17.07 -23.00 -8.50
CA SER A 335 -16.68 -23.22 -9.88
C SER A 335 -15.31 -23.92 -9.93
N GLN A 336 -15.10 -24.82 -10.91
CA GLN A 336 -13.80 -25.47 -11.10
C GLN A 336 -12.67 -24.43 -11.24
N GLN A 337 -12.97 -23.27 -11.81
CA GLN A 337 -12.04 -22.15 -11.92
C GLN A 337 -11.64 -21.60 -10.55
N ASP A 338 -12.56 -21.47 -9.59
CA ASP A 338 -12.25 -21.03 -8.22
C ASP A 338 -11.36 -22.06 -7.51
N TRP A 339 -11.65 -23.35 -7.67
CA TRP A 339 -10.82 -24.43 -7.15
C TRP A 339 -9.42 -24.42 -7.75
N ASP A 340 -9.29 -24.30 -9.07
CA ASP A 340 -7.98 -24.24 -9.72
C ASP A 340 -7.19 -22.99 -9.28
N LEU A 341 -7.86 -21.86 -8.98
CA LEU A 341 -7.25 -20.65 -8.45
C LEU A 341 -6.72 -20.83 -7.01
N LEU A 342 -7.48 -21.57 -6.19
CA LEU A 342 -7.20 -21.84 -4.78
C LEU A 342 -6.27 -23.05 -4.57
N THR A 343 -6.13 -23.95 -5.53
CA THR A 343 -5.30 -25.17 -5.36
C THR A 343 -3.97 -25.09 -6.09
N ASN A 344 -3.86 -24.31 -7.17
CA ASN A 344 -2.61 -24.19 -7.93
C ASN A 344 -1.64 -23.10 -7.44
N ASN A 345 -2.04 -22.27 -6.47
CA ASN A 345 -1.14 -21.27 -5.89
C ASN A 345 -0.61 -21.76 -4.54
N ASP A 346 0.70 -21.63 -4.32
CA ASP A 346 1.37 -22.05 -3.08
C ASP A 346 0.77 -21.36 -1.84
N THR A 347 0.76 -22.09 -0.73
CA THR A 347 0.05 -21.72 0.51
C THR A 347 0.57 -20.45 1.17
N MET A 348 1.81 -20.00 0.96
CA MET A 348 2.29 -18.73 1.53
C MET A 348 1.74 -17.49 0.80
N TYR A 349 1.61 -17.55 -0.53
CA TYR A 349 1.08 -16.43 -1.32
C TYR A 349 -0.40 -16.17 -1.02
N GLN A 350 -1.18 -17.24 -0.86
CA GLN A 350 -2.60 -17.14 -0.55
C GLN A 350 -2.86 -16.51 0.81
N THR A 351 -1.93 -16.68 1.75
CA THR A 351 -2.17 -16.38 3.14
C THR A 351 -1.76 -14.94 3.48
N GLY A 352 -0.77 -14.37 2.80
CA GLY A 352 -0.56 -12.91 2.76
C GLY A 352 -1.76 -12.16 2.16
N ILE A 353 -2.33 -12.70 1.07
CA ILE A 353 -3.53 -12.12 0.43
C ILE A 353 -4.75 -12.25 1.32
N TYR A 354 -4.90 -13.36 2.04
CA TYR A 354 -5.98 -13.54 3.01
C TYR A 354 -5.92 -12.50 4.12
N ARG A 355 -4.73 -12.29 4.71
CA ARG A 355 -4.48 -11.23 5.70
C ARG A 355 -4.83 -9.84 5.16
N ALA A 356 -4.34 -9.52 3.96
CA ALA A 356 -4.63 -8.24 3.30
C ALA A 356 -6.13 -8.06 3.01
N MET A 357 -6.83 -9.13 2.63
CA MET A 357 -8.28 -9.13 2.38
C MET A 357 -9.09 -8.91 3.66
N ILE A 358 -8.77 -9.60 4.75
CA ILE A 358 -9.43 -9.39 6.05
C ILE A 358 -9.24 -7.94 6.48
N TRP A 359 -8.01 -7.43 6.39
CA TRP A 359 -7.73 -6.04 6.71
C TRP A 359 -8.50 -5.09 5.79
N GLU A 360 -8.57 -5.33 4.49
CA GLU A 360 -9.34 -4.48 3.58
C GLU A 360 -10.84 -4.49 3.83
N ASN A 361 -11.40 -5.63 4.25
CA ASN A 361 -12.84 -5.77 4.47
C ASN A 361 -13.26 -5.20 5.83
N HIS A 362 -12.43 -5.35 6.86
CA HIS A 362 -12.77 -4.98 8.23
C HIS A 362 -12.10 -3.69 8.74
N CYS A 363 -10.95 -3.31 8.17
CA CYS A 363 -10.17 -2.17 8.61
C CYS A 363 -10.20 -1.01 7.62
N ASP A 364 -10.03 -1.29 6.33
CA ASP A 364 -9.94 -0.23 5.34
C ASP A 364 -11.32 0.39 5.06
N THR A 365 -11.37 1.72 5.08
CA THR A 365 -12.54 2.44 4.63
C THR A 365 -12.58 2.36 3.09
N SER A 366 -13.50 1.57 2.55
CA SER A 366 -13.70 1.38 1.09
C SER A 366 -13.64 2.69 0.28
N LYS A 367 -14.16 3.78 0.85
CA LYS A 367 -14.15 5.13 0.24
C LYS A 367 -12.75 5.66 -0.09
N LEU A 368 -11.74 5.42 0.75
CA LEU A 368 -10.42 6.01 0.59
C LEU A 368 -9.59 5.26 -0.45
N LYS A 369 -9.69 3.92 -0.43
CA LYS A 369 -9.19 3.03 -1.48
C LYS A 369 -9.73 3.40 -2.86
N ASP A 370 -11.06 3.51 -2.97
CA ASP A 370 -11.71 3.86 -4.24
C ASP A 370 -11.28 5.25 -4.72
N ARG A 371 -11.19 6.22 -3.79
CA ARG A 371 -10.70 7.56 -4.09
C ARG A 371 -9.28 7.52 -4.65
N LEU A 372 -8.37 6.76 -4.06
CA LEU A 372 -6.97 6.68 -4.50
C LEU A 372 -6.83 5.95 -5.85
N ARG A 373 -7.63 4.91 -6.11
CA ARG A 373 -7.73 4.24 -7.43
C ARG A 373 -8.25 5.18 -8.53
N ILE A 374 -9.31 5.93 -8.23
CA ILE A 374 -9.88 6.94 -9.14
C ILE A 374 -8.83 8.04 -9.40
N LEU A 375 -8.16 8.51 -8.35
CA LEU A 375 -7.10 9.51 -8.47
C LEU A 375 -5.95 9.03 -9.35
N LEU A 376 -5.48 7.79 -9.19
CA LEU A 376 -4.43 7.22 -10.03
C LEU A 376 -4.83 7.23 -11.52
N THR A 377 -6.07 6.84 -11.82
CA THR A 377 -6.62 6.83 -13.18
C THR A 377 -6.72 8.24 -13.76
N ILE A 378 -7.31 9.18 -13.01
CA ILE A 378 -7.41 10.60 -13.41
C ILE A 378 -6.02 11.20 -13.60
N GLY A 379 -5.09 10.89 -12.70
CA GLY A 379 -3.72 11.40 -12.73
C GLY A 379 -3.01 11.02 -14.02
N LEU A 380 -3.15 9.78 -14.48
CA LEU A 380 -2.60 9.34 -15.76
C LEU A 380 -3.20 10.13 -16.93
N CYS A 381 -4.53 10.31 -16.96
CA CYS A 381 -5.18 11.09 -17.99
C CYS A 381 -4.67 12.54 -18.03
N ILE A 382 -4.39 13.13 -16.86
CA ILE A 382 -3.80 14.47 -16.74
C ILE A 382 -2.33 14.48 -17.21
N GLN A 383 -1.54 13.45 -16.89
CA GLN A 383 -0.12 13.35 -17.28
C GLN A 383 0.07 13.10 -18.79
N ALA A 384 -0.85 12.38 -19.44
CA ALA A 384 -0.72 11.95 -20.83
C ALA A 384 -0.41 13.09 -21.83
N PRO A 385 -1.11 14.26 -21.81
CA PRO A 385 -0.73 15.40 -22.65
C PRO A 385 0.71 15.88 -22.43
N GLY A 386 1.19 15.85 -21.19
CA GLY A 386 2.55 16.22 -20.82
C GLY A 386 3.58 15.23 -21.36
N PHE A 387 3.29 13.93 -21.28
CA PHE A 387 4.11 12.88 -21.89
C PHE A 387 4.17 12.99 -23.40
N ILE A 388 3.03 13.18 -24.06
CA ILE A 388 2.96 13.37 -25.52
C ILE A 388 3.81 14.57 -25.93
N TYR A 389 3.69 15.69 -25.23
CA TYR A 389 4.52 16.87 -25.48
C TYR A 389 6.02 16.58 -25.33
N CYS A 390 6.42 15.90 -24.25
CA CYS A 390 7.81 15.55 -24.01
C CYS A 390 8.34 14.56 -25.06
N LEU A 391 7.55 13.56 -25.48
CA LEU A 391 7.90 12.62 -26.55
C LEU A 391 8.13 13.33 -27.88
N PHE A 392 7.21 14.20 -28.29
CA PHE A 392 7.37 14.97 -29.53
C PHE A 392 8.61 15.85 -29.50
N ALA A 393 8.85 16.50 -28.36
CA ALA A 393 10.01 17.37 -28.21
C ALA A 393 11.33 16.56 -28.17
N SER A 394 11.31 15.36 -27.61
CA SER A 394 12.44 14.42 -27.65
C SER A 394 12.72 13.93 -29.07
N LEU A 395 11.68 13.50 -29.80
CA LEU A 395 11.80 13.09 -31.20
C LEU A 395 12.36 14.23 -32.07
N ALA A 396 11.85 15.46 -31.89
CA ALA A 396 12.35 16.62 -32.61
C ALA A 396 13.85 16.88 -32.34
N ALA A 397 14.30 16.72 -31.09
CA ALA A 397 15.71 16.88 -30.73
C ALA A 397 16.60 15.78 -31.32
N ILE A 398 16.17 14.52 -31.30
CA ILE A 398 16.90 13.40 -31.92
C ILE A 398 17.05 13.63 -33.42
N ILE A 399 15.95 13.97 -34.10
CA ILE A 399 15.95 14.16 -35.55
C ILE A 399 16.80 15.38 -35.95
N SER A 400 16.82 16.44 -35.13
CA SER A 400 17.68 17.59 -35.36
C SER A 400 19.17 17.25 -35.31
N HIS A 401 19.56 16.15 -34.66
CA HIS A 401 20.95 15.73 -34.56
C HIS A 401 21.36 14.63 -35.54
N SER A 402 20.42 13.84 -36.06
CA SER A 402 20.74 12.64 -36.85
C SER A 402 21.20 12.88 -38.30
N HIS A 403 21.60 14.11 -38.68
CA HIS A 403 22.01 14.48 -40.05
C HIS A 403 21.06 14.02 -41.17
N LEU A 404 19.82 13.64 -40.84
CA LEU A 404 18.85 13.15 -41.81
C LEU A 404 18.54 14.28 -42.80
N PRO A 405 18.31 13.95 -44.09
CA PRO A 405 18.05 14.93 -45.13
C PRO A 405 16.92 15.88 -44.71
N PRO A 406 16.97 17.13 -45.17
CA PRO A 406 16.67 18.25 -44.32
C PRO A 406 15.17 18.36 -44.09
N LEU A 407 14.76 18.04 -42.86
CA LEU A 407 13.47 18.42 -42.28
C LEU A 407 13.24 19.94 -42.25
N SER A 408 14.18 20.73 -42.77
CA SER A 408 14.01 22.15 -43.09
C SER A 408 12.76 22.39 -43.94
N TRP A 409 12.37 21.46 -44.82
CA TRP A 409 11.12 21.56 -45.57
C TRP A 409 9.90 21.57 -44.65
N LEU A 410 9.84 20.66 -43.66
CA LEU A 410 8.74 20.59 -42.70
C LEU A 410 8.75 21.80 -41.76
N TRP A 411 9.94 22.21 -41.29
CA TRP A 411 10.09 23.42 -40.48
C TRP A 411 9.60 24.67 -41.19
N LYS A 412 9.87 24.80 -42.50
CA LYS A 412 9.35 25.91 -43.31
C LYS A 412 7.82 25.92 -43.42
N HIS A 413 7.17 24.75 -43.37
CA HIS A 413 5.71 24.65 -43.35
C HIS A 413 5.12 24.89 -41.95
N ILE A 414 5.88 24.63 -40.89
CA ILE A 414 5.46 24.85 -39.49
C ILE A 414 5.73 26.30 -39.04
N GLU A 415 6.73 26.97 -39.61
CA GLU A 415 7.12 28.35 -39.30
C GLU A 415 5.95 29.36 -39.28
N PRO A 416 5.01 29.38 -40.25
CA PRO A 416 3.88 30.30 -40.20
C PRO A 416 2.93 30.05 -39.02
N PHE A 417 2.87 28.82 -38.50
CA PHE A 417 2.08 28.46 -37.32
C PHE A 417 2.82 28.74 -36.00
N SER A 418 4.14 28.97 -36.05
CA SER A 418 4.98 29.09 -34.85
C SER A 418 4.66 30.31 -34.00
N GLU A 419 4.30 31.45 -34.60
CA GLU A 419 3.97 32.69 -33.87
C GLU A 419 2.63 32.62 -33.11
N PRO A 420 1.51 32.19 -33.72
CA PRO A 420 0.27 31.90 -32.99
C PRO A 420 0.47 30.87 -31.88
N ILE A 421 1.15 29.76 -32.18
CA ILE A 421 1.45 28.70 -31.20
C ILE A 421 2.29 29.26 -30.05
N ARG A 422 3.29 30.11 -30.32
CA ARG A 422 4.12 30.76 -29.29
C ARG A 422 3.31 31.69 -28.39
N ARG A 423 2.31 32.40 -28.93
CA ARG A 423 1.39 33.24 -28.12
C ARG A 423 0.48 32.38 -27.25
N VAL A 424 -0.14 31.34 -27.82
CA VAL A 424 -1.00 30.42 -27.08
C VAL A 424 -0.19 29.72 -25.98
N ASN A 425 0.99 29.17 -26.29
CA ASN A 425 1.87 28.52 -25.32
C ASN A 425 2.33 29.45 -24.20
N ARG A 426 2.38 30.77 -24.42
CA ARG A 426 2.74 31.72 -23.35
C ARG A 426 1.68 31.76 -22.25
N ILE A 427 0.41 31.57 -22.59
CA ILE A 427 -0.73 31.59 -21.67
C ILE A 427 -1.06 30.17 -21.20
N ALA A 428 -1.06 29.21 -22.12
CA ALA A 428 -1.41 27.82 -21.84
C ALA A 428 -0.42 27.15 -20.88
N ARG A 429 0.90 27.39 -21.01
CA ARG A 429 1.90 26.72 -20.15
C ARG A 429 1.71 27.02 -18.65
N PRO A 430 1.54 28.28 -18.20
CA PRO A 430 1.20 28.57 -16.81
C PRO A 430 -0.08 27.88 -16.33
N ILE A 431 -1.14 27.86 -17.16
CA ILE A 431 -2.42 27.22 -16.82
C ILE A 431 -2.22 25.71 -16.65
N ILE A 432 -1.57 25.06 -17.62
CA ILE A 432 -1.28 23.61 -17.57
C ILE A 432 -0.39 23.29 -16.37
N GLY A 433 0.64 24.10 -16.12
CA GLY A 433 1.51 23.91 -14.96
C GLY A 433 0.77 24.09 -13.64
N PHE A 434 -0.22 24.99 -13.58
CA PHE A 434 -1.07 25.14 -12.41
C PHE A 434 -1.98 23.92 -12.21
N ILE A 435 -2.55 23.36 -13.29
CA ILE A 435 -3.33 22.11 -13.24
C ILE A 435 -2.46 20.96 -12.69
N TYR A 436 -1.22 20.82 -13.19
CA TYR A 436 -0.30 19.81 -12.68
C TYR A 436 0.09 20.04 -11.22
N LEU A 437 0.22 21.30 -10.79
CA LEU A 437 0.52 21.62 -9.41
C LEU A 437 -0.64 21.24 -8.48
N VAL A 438 -1.88 21.55 -8.88
CA VAL A 438 -3.07 21.16 -8.12
C VAL A 438 -3.20 19.64 -8.06
N ALA A 439 -2.97 18.93 -9.17
CA ALA A 439 -2.98 17.47 -9.19
C ALA A 439 -1.92 16.89 -8.23
N ALA A 440 -0.69 17.42 -8.23
CA ALA A 440 0.35 16.99 -7.30
C ALA A 440 -0.07 17.15 -5.83
N LEU A 441 -0.69 18.30 -5.49
CA LEU A 441 -1.18 18.56 -4.14
C LEU A 441 -2.29 17.59 -3.73
N VAL A 442 -3.26 17.34 -4.61
CA VAL A 442 -4.37 16.40 -4.35
C VAL A 442 -3.85 14.97 -4.14
N PHE A 443 -2.87 14.53 -4.93
CA PHE A 443 -2.23 13.23 -4.75
C PHE A 443 -1.53 13.13 -3.40
N LEU A 444 -0.71 14.12 -3.06
CA LEU A 444 0.02 14.13 -1.80
C LEU A 444 -0.93 14.16 -0.59
N GLU A 445 -1.95 15.01 -0.62
CA GLU A 445 -2.96 15.11 0.44
C GLU A 445 -3.72 13.79 0.60
N SER A 446 -4.18 13.18 -0.50
CA SER A 446 -4.95 11.93 -0.44
C SER A 446 -4.10 10.76 0.06
N PHE A 447 -2.81 10.73 -0.30
CA PHE A 447 -1.87 9.76 0.24
C PHE A 447 -1.59 9.97 1.73
N ILE A 448 -1.41 11.21 2.19
CA ILE A 448 -1.25 11.53 3.62
C ILE A 448 -2.49 11.10 4.40
N GLU A 449 -3.69 11.35 3.87
CA GLU A 449 -4.95 10.91 4.47
C GLU A 449 -4.98 9.38 4.61
N TYR A 450 -4.65 8.65 3.53
CA TYR A 450 -4.60 7.18 3.52
C TYR A 450 -3.59 6.63 4.51
N ARG A 451 -2.37 7.17 4.53
CA ARG A 451 -1.34 6.83 5.50
C ARG A 451 -1.77 7.08 6.94
N ASN A 452 -2.40 8.23 7.22
CA ASN A 452 -2.86 8.54 8.58
C ASN A 452 -4.03 7.65 9.02
N VAL A 453 -4.84 7.13 8.09
CA VAL A 453 -5.85 6.11 8.40
C VAL A 453 -5.17 4.79 8.73
N ALA A 454 -4.27 4.29 7.87
CA ALA A 454 -3.52 3.06 8.12
C ALA A 454 -2.79 3.08 9.48
N LYS A 455 -2.02 4.15 9.76
CA LYS A 455 -1.32 4.36 11.04
C LYS A 455 -2.24 4.38 12.27
N ARG A 456 -3.49 4.86 12.12
CA ARG A 456 -4.46 4.88 13.23
C ARG A 456 -5.12 3.53 13.46
N LEU A 457 -5.18 2.70 12.43
CA LEU A 457 -5.78 1.37 12.48
C LEU A 457 -4.78 0.31 12.94
N ALA A 458 -3.50 0.47 12.59
CA ALA A 458 -2.44 -0.47 12.96
C ALA A 458 -1.21 0.25 13.55
N PRO A 459 -1.32 0.85 14.75
CA PRO A 459 -0.23 1.59 15.37
C PRO A 459 0.98 0.75 15.79
N SER A 460 0.80 -0.54 16.12
CA SER A 460 1.86 -1.43 16.61
C SER A 460 2.74 -2.01 15.49
N THR A 461 2.21 -2.05 14.27
CA THR A 461 2.87 -2.62 13.08
C THR A 461 3.39 -1.53 12.14
N ASP A 462 3.31 -0.26 12.57
CA ASP A 462 3.71 0.91 11.79
C ASP A 462 5.24 1.05 11.64
N THR A 463 5.77 0.40 10.61
CA THR A 463 7.16 0.53 10.15
C THR A 463 7.42 1.85 9.39
N ASP A 464 6.42 2.70 9.11
CA ASP A 464 6.64 3.99 8.44
C ASP A 464 7.50 4.95 9.28
N THR A 465 7.69 4.64 10.56
CA THR A 465 8.53 5.44 11.44
C THR A 465 10.02 5.21 11.23
N ASP A 466 10.39 4.15 10.51
CA ASP A 466 11.76 3.75 10.30
C ASP A 466 12.44 4.51 9.16
N TRP A 467 13.75 4.71 9.35
CA TRP A 467 14.62 5.33 8.37
C TRP A 467 15.27 4.26 7.51
N SER A 468 14.97 4.25 6.21
CA SER A 468 15.72 3.43 5.25
C SER A 468 16.93 4.19 4.69
N PHE A 469 17.96 3.46 4.25
CA PHE A 469 19.12 4.07 3.58
C PHE A 469 18.71 4.84 2.32
N GLY A 470 17.70 4.35 1.60
CA GLY A 470 17.11 5.02 0.44
C GLY A 470 16.57 6.41 0.78
N GLN A 471 15.93 6.57 1.93
CA GLN A 471 15.43 7.87 2.41
C GLN A 471 16.57 8.88 2.64
N ILE A 472 17.68 8.44 3.22
CA ILE A 472 18.83 9.31 3.48
C ILE A 472 19.42 9.80 2.15
N LEU A 473 19.54 8.91 1.17
CA LEU A 473 19.99 9.27 -0.19
C LEU A 473 19.01 10.23 -0.88
N ALA A 474 17.70 10.01 -0.73
CA ALA A 474 16.66 10.88 -1.26
C ALA A 474 16.76 12.30 -0.67
N LEU A 475 17.06 12.44 0.62
CA LEU A 475 17.29 13.75 1.24
C LEU A 475 18.60 14.39 0.80
N ALA A 476 19.68 13.61 0.70
CA ALA A 476 20.97 14.10 0.24
C ALA A 476 20.93 14.65 -1.20
N GLN A 477 20.00 14.16 -2.04
CA GLN A 477 19.78 14.66 -3.39
C GLN A 477 19.32 16.13 -3.42
N TRP A 478 18.68 16.62 -2.36
CA TRP A 478 18.22 18.01 -2.25
C TRP A 478 19.27 18.95 -1.65
N ALA A 479 20.39 18.42 -1.16
CA ALA A 479 21.46 19.25 -0.62
C ALA A 479 22.07 20.13 -1.73
N PRO A 480 22.23 21.44 -1.50
CA PRO A 480 22.83 22.32 -2.49
C PRO A 480 24.25 21.86 -2.81
N ARG A 481 24.52 21.57 -4.09
CA ARG A 481 25.87 21.28 -4.55
C ARG A 481 26.61 22.60 -4.73
N ASN A 482 27.68 22.80 -3.96
CA ASN A 482 28.66 23.83 -4.26
C ASN A 482 29.41 23.41 -5.52
N GLU A 483 28.85 23.75 -6.68
CA GLU A 483 29.61 23.70 -7.93
C GLU A 483 30.68 24.78 -7.84
N HIS A 484 31.85 24.42 -7.28
CA HIS A 484 33.06 25.18 -7.51
C HIS A 484 33.26 25.20 -9.02
N LYS A 485 32.90 26.33 -9.64
CA LYS A 485 33.40 26.67 -10.97
C LYS A 485 34.92 26.63 -10.87
N GLN A 486 35.50 25.51 -11.24
CA GLN A 486 36.85 25.50 -11.77
C GLN A 486 36.75 26.31 -13.06
N GLU A 487 36.87 27.64 -12.92
CA GLU A 487 37.25 28.50 -14.01
C GLU A 487 38.57 27.94 -14.51
N HIS A 488 38.51 27.14 -15.57
CA HIS A 488 39.65 26.91 -16.42
C HIS A 488 40.08 28.29 -16.90
N LYS A 489 41.01 28.89 -16.16
CA LYS A 489 41.94 29.87 -16.68
C LYS A 489 42.67 29.16 -17.79
N THR A 490 42.13 29.24 -18.99
CA THR A 490 42.87 28.99 -20.21
C THR A 490 43.88 30.13 -20.30
N GLU A 491 45.03 29.96 -19.64
CA GLU A 491 46.21 30.79 -19.87
C GLU A 491 46.55 30.69 -21.37
N ARG A 492 46.48 31.84 -22.04
CA ARG A 492 47.05 32.05 -23.37
C ARG A 492 48.38 32.74 -23.22
#